data_AF-A0A512J9Y3-F1
#
_entry.id   AF-A0A512J9Y3-F1
#
_cell.length_a   1.000
_cell.length_b   1.000
_cell.length_c   1.000
_cell.angle_alpha   90.00
_cell.angle_beta   90.00
_cell.angle_gamma   90.00
#
_symmetry.space_group_name_H-M   'P 1'
#
loop_
_entity.id
_entity.type
_entity.pdbx_description
1 polymer ?
#
loop_
_entity_poly.entity_id
_entity_poly.type
_entity_poly.pdbx_seq_one_letter_code
_entity_poly.pdbx_strand_id
1 'polypeptide(L)'
;MNARSPIPAKVSRHVPVLASPHEGEIVGAARAIGRTLQAAGLDFHALAAAISAPEVDAVAREADEGPQPKAEAAHRKPQKFSYGDWKEAWAFHHIPRRFTPRQEERHRKQVAYCKGRLGRLSRREQTFIRGISPLRGNLSYAQADWLAAITDRLEGADRERAFWREQPGWA
;
A
#
# COMPACT_ATOMS: atom_id res chain seq x y z
N MET A 1 8.57 -35.30 -14.76
CA MET A 1 7.82 -34.07 -15.11
C MET A 1 7.80 -33.18 -13.88
N ASN A 2 8.60 -32.10 -13.87
CA ASN A 2 8.76 -31.24 -12.69
C ASN A 2 7.46 -30.48 -12.44
N ALA A 3 6.82 -30.71 -11.30
CA ALA A 3 5.61 -30.00 -10.88
C ALA A 3 5.97 -28.53 -10.65
N ARG A 4 5.81 -27.70 -11.69
CA ARG A 4 6.00 -26.25 -11.60
C ARG A 4 5.06 -25.71 -10.52
N SER A 5 5.61 -24.96 -9.57
CA SER A 5 4.84 -24.31 -8.50
C SER A 5 3.60 -23.60 -9.06
N PRO A 6 2.47 -23.59 -8.34
CA PRO A 6 1.20 -23.03 -8.83
C PRO A 6 1.24 -21.51 -9.07
N ILE A 7 2.35 -20.84 -8.73
CA ILE A 7 2.48 -19.39 -8.88
C ILE A 7 2.60 -19.01 -10.36
N PRO A 8 1.77 -18.08 -10.87
CA PRO A 8 1.92 -17.57 -12.22
C PRO A 8 3.29 -16.93 -12.45
N ALA A 9 4.00 -17.33 -13.51
CA ALA A 9 5.32 -16.79 -13.86
C ALA A 9 5.33 -15.26 -14.05
N LYS A 10 4.17 -14.63 -14.26
CA LYS A 10 4.02 -13.17 -14.36
C LYS A 10 4.30 -12.45 -13.03
N VAL A 11 4.16 -13.13 -11.89
CA VAL A 11 4.42 -12.56 -10.55
C VAL A 11 5.89 -12.19 -10.38
N SER A 12 6.83 -13.00 -10.91
CA SER A 12 8.27 -12.77 -10.72
C SER A 12 8.75 -11.44 -11.29
N ARG A 13 8.08 -10.91 -12.33
CA ARG A 13 8.40 -9.61 -12.95
C ARG A 13 8.14 -8.43 -12.01
N HIS A 14 7.27 -8.58 -11.01
CA HIS A 14 6.89 -7.50 -10.10
C HIS A 14 7.68 -7.52 -8.79
N VAL A 15 8.33 -8.63 -8.45
CA VAL A 15 9.09 -8.77 -7.20
C VAL A 15 10.23 -7.74 -7.09
N PRO A 16 11.05 -7.48 -8.14
CA PRO A 16 12.10 -6.46 -8.04
C PRO A 16 11.57 -5.04 -7.76
N VAL A 17 10.37 -4.72 -8.28
CA VAL A 17 9.75 -3.39 -8.13
C VAL A 17 9.32 -3.13 -6.67
N LEU A 18 9.13 -4.18 -5.87
CA LEU A 18 8.86 -4.03 -4.43
C LEU A 18 10.05 -3.42 -3.67
N ALA A 19 11.25 -3.42 -4.24
CA ALA A 19 12.43 -2.79 -3.68
C ALA A 19 12.66 -1.35 -4.20
N SER A 20 11.72 -0.78 -4.96
CA SER A 20 11.82 0.60 -5.46
C SER A 20 11.86 1.63 -4.31
N PRO A 21 12.61 2.75 -4.45
CA PRO A 21 12.56 3.86 -3.50
C PRO A 21 11.26 4.68 -3.59
N HIS A 22 10.43 4.42 -4.59
CA HIS A 22 9.20 5.17 -4.83
C HIS A 22 7.97 4.41 -4.29
N GLU A 23 7.30 4.95 -3.27
CA GLU A 23 6.12 4.32 -2.65
C GLU A 23 5.03 3.94 -3.66
N GLY A 24 4.81 4.80 -4.66
CA GLY A 24 3.83 4.55 -5.72
C GLY A 24 4.12 3.30 -6.55
N GLU A 25 5.41 3.00 -6.78
CA GLU A 25 5.84 1.81 -7.52
C GLU A 25 5.67 0.55 -6.67
N ILE A 26 6.02 0.60 -5.38
CA ILE A 26 5.83 -0.52 -4.44
C ILE A 26 4.34 -0.90 -4.36
N VAL A 27 3.46 0.08 -4.14
CA VAL A 27 2.01 -0.15 -4.02
C VAL A 27 1.43 -0.63 -5.36
N GLY A 28 1.90 -0.08 -6.48
CA GLY A 28 1.53 -0.51 -7.82
C GLY A 28 1.89 -1.97 -8.09
N ALA A 29 3.13 -2.36 -7.76
CA ALA A 29 3.63 -3.72 -7.89
C ALA A 29 2.88 -4.71 -6.98
N ALA A 30 2.67 -4.38 -5.70
CA ALA A 30 1.90 -5.21 -4.79
C ALA A 30 0.46 -5.45 -5.31
N ARG A 31 -0.21 -4.41 -5.82
CA ARG A 31 -1.54 -4.56 -6.44
C ARG A 31 -1.50 -5.42 -7.70
N ALA A 32 -0.47 -5.28 -8.54
CA ALA A 32 -0.32 -6.08 -9.74
C ALA A 32 -0.10 -7.57 -9.43
N ILE A 33 0.69 -7.87 -8.39
CA ILE A 33 0.87 -9.23 -7.86
C ILE A 33 -0.47 -9.77 -7.38
N GLY A 34 -1.20 -9.03 -6.55
CA GLY A 34 -2.51 -9.44 -6.04
C GLY A 34 -3.51 -9.78 -7.15
N ARG A 35 -3.63 -8.93 -8.19
CA ARG A 35 -4.51 -9.21 -9.34
C ARG A 35 -4.08 -10.46 -10.12
N THR A 36 -2.77 -10.66 -10.27
CA THR A 36 -2.21 -11.81 -11.01
C THR A 36 -2.49 -13.11 -10.28
N LEU A 37 -2.33 -13.13 -8.96
CA LEU A 37 -2.66 -14.27 -8.11
C LEU A 37 -4.16 -14.56 -8.15
N GLN A 38 -5.00 -13.52 -7.99
CA GLN A 38 -6.45 -13.67 -8.02
C GLN A 38 -6.96 -14.22 -9.35
N ALA A 39 -6.37 -13.82 -10.48
CA ALA A 39 -6.70 -14.37 -11.80
C ALA A 39 -6.39 -15.88 -11.92
N ALA A 40 -5.51 -16.40 -11.08
CA ALA A 40 -5.19 -17.83 -10.96
C ALA A 40 -5.94 -18.53 -9.82
N GLY A 41 -6.86 -17.86 -9.13
CA GLY A 41 -7.54 -18.39 -7.95
C GLY A 41 -6.66 -18.51 -6.71
N LEU A 42 -5.56 -17.75 -6.64
CA LEU A 42 -4.59 -17.74 -5.54
C LEU A 42 -4.61 -16.41 -4.80
N ASP A 43 -3.97 -16.39 -3.62
CA ASP A 43 -3.77 -15.19 -2.80
C ASP A 43 -2.31 -15.05 -2.33
N PHE A 44 -2.04 -14.02 -1.52
CA PHE A 44 -0.70 -13.78 -0.98
C PHE A 44 -0.24 -14.86 0.01
N HIS A 45 -1.16 -15.60 0.65
CA HIS A 45 -0.79 -16.72 1.52
C HIS A 45 -0.29 -17.91 0.71
N ALA A 46 -0.94 -18.20 -0.42
CA ALA A 46 -0.48 -19.23 -1.35
C ALA A 46 0.91 -18.88 -1.92
N LEU A 47 1.14 -17.60 -2.26
CA LEU A 47 2.46 -17.12 -2.67
C LEU A 47 3.50 -17.30 -1.56
N ALA A 48 3.19 -16.90 -0.32
CA ALA A 48 4.11 -17.04 0.81
C ALA A 48 4.42 -18.50 1.12
N ALA A 49 3.41 -19.39 1.11
CA ALA A 49 3.59 -20.82 1.33
C ALA A 49 4.51 -21.44 0.27
N ALA A 50 4.37 -21.01 -0.99
CA ALA A 50 5.18 -21.52 -2.08
C ALA A 50 6.64 -21.00 -2.08
N ILE A 51 6.91 -19.84 -1.47
CA ILE A 51 8.29 -19.33 -1.26
C ILE A 51 8.92 -19.97 -0.01
N SER A 52 8.12 -20.20 1.04
CA SER A 52 8.59 -20.79 2.30
C SER A 52 8.71 -22.31 2.25
N ALA A 53 8.15 -22.96 1.23
CA ALA A 53 8.36 -24.39 1.04
C ALA A 53 9.85 -24.62 0.81
N PRO A 54 10.55 -25.38 1.67
CA PRO A 54 11.93 -25.72 1.41
C PRO A 54 11.99 -26.41 0.05
N GLU A 55 12.91 -25.96 -0.81
CA GLU A 55 13.21 -26.64 -2.05
C GLU A 55 13.72 -28.01 -1.63
N VAL A 56 12.84 -29.01 -1.66
CA VAL A 56 13.19 -30.36 -1.23
C VAL A 56 14.09 -30.87 -2.34
N ASP A 57 15.38 -30.62 -2.18
CA ASP A 57 16.41 -31.02 -3.11
C ASP A 57 16.25 -32.52 -3.37
N ALA A 58 15.81 -32.85 -4.58
CA ALA A 58 15.73 -34.20 -5.11
C ALA A 58 17.12 -34.80 -5.39
N VAL A 59 18.14 -34.39 -4.61
CA VAL A 59 19.55 -34.82 -4.76
C VAL A 59 19.93 -35.90 -3.72
N ALA A 60 19.08 -36.20 -2.73
CA ALA A 60 19.34 -37.25 -1.75
C ALA A 60 18.69 -38.61 -2.09
N ARG A 61 18.81 -39.06 -3.35
CA ARG A 61 18.51 -40.45 -3.72
C ARG A 61 19.55 -40.96 -4.71
N GLU A 62 20.78 -41.16 -4.23
CA GLU A 62 21.73 -42.15 -4.76
C GLU A 62 23.01 -42.15 -3.91
N ALA A 63 22.90 -42.53 -2.63
CA ALA A 63 23.99 -43.17 -1.89
C ALA A 63 23.50 -43.58 -0.48
N ASP A 64 23.63 -44.87 -0.21
CA ASP A 64 23.89 -45.48 1.09
C ASP A 64 22.70 -45.73 2.05
N GLU A 65 22.24 -46.99 2.02
CA GLU A 65 21.40 -47.62 3.05
C GLU A 65 22.19 -47.75 4.36
N GLY A 66 22.15 -46.73 5.20
CA GLY A 66 22.59 -46.80 6.60
C GLY A 66 21.48 -47.24 7.57
N PRO A 67 21.76 -47.95 8.68
CA PRO A 67 20.75 -48.45 9.60
C PRO A 67 20.01 -47.31 10.32
N GLN A 68 18.69 -47.35 10.29
CA GLN A 68 17.83 -46.32 10.89
C GLN A 68 17.95 -46.27 12.43
N PRO A 69 18.16 -45.07 13.03
CA PRO A 69 17.92 -44.88 14.45
C PRO A 69 16.41 -44.78 14.71
N LYS A 70 15.86 -45.79 15.39
CA LYS A 70 14.56 -45.72 16.06
C LYS A 70 14.71 -44.88 17.34
N ALA A 71 14.29 -43.61 17.32
CA ALA A 71 13.88 -42.90 18.54
C ALA A 71 13.17 -41.58 18.22
N GLU A 72 11.85 -41.58 18.48
CA GLU A 72 11.12 -40.50 19.16
C GLU A 72 11.35 -39.05 18.71
N ALA A 73 10.86 -38.68 17.53
CA ALA A 73 10.42 -37.31 17.29
C ALA A 73 8.91 -37.23 17.56
N ALA A 74 8.58 -36.74 18.75
CA ALA A 74 7.23 -36.52 19.23
C ALA A 74 6.37 -35.77 18.21
N HIS A 75 5.17 -36.33 18.03
CA HIS A 75 4.05 -35.87 17.24
C HIS A 75 3.59 -34.47 17.69
N ARG A 76 4.31 -33.40 17.35
CA ARG A 76 3.84 -32.03 17.56
C ARG A 76 2.78 -31.76 16.49
N LYS A 77 1.52 -32.05 16.83
CA LYS A 77 0.37 -31.74 15.99
C LYS A 77 0.49 -30.27 15.55
N PRO A 78 0.34 -29.95 14.25
CA PRO A 78 0.32 -28.56 13.81
C PRO A 78 -0.76 -27.84 14.61
N GLN A 79 -0.35 -26.79 15.30
CA GLN A 79 -1.26 -25.94 16.06
C GLN A 79 -2.26 -25.39 15.05
N LYS A 80 -3.50 -25.90 15.07
CA LYS A 80 -4.57 -25.40 14.22
C LYS A 80 -4.82 -23.96 14.62
N PHE A 81 -4.26 -23.03 13.86
CA PHE A 81 -4.58 -21.62 13.99
C PHE A 81 -6.07 -21.49 13.65
N SER A 82 -6.91 -21.30 14.67
CA SER A 82 -8.35 -21.22 14.52
C SER A 82 -8.70 -19.95 13.75
N TYR A 83 -9.23 -20.12 12.54
CA TYR A 83 -9.76 -19.03 11.71
C TYR A 83 -11.02 -18.36 12.31
N GLY A 84 -11.42 -18.70 13.54
CA GLY A 84 -12.57 -18.13 14.24
C GLY A 84 -12.30 -16.78 14.92
N ASP A 85 -11.04 -16.43 15.20
CA ASP A 85 -10.72 -15.29 16.09
C ASP A 85 -10.40 -13.96 15.39
N TRP A 86 -10.24 -13.96 14.06
CA TRP A 86 -9.93 -12.70 13.35
C TRP A 86 -11.13 -11.77 13.24
N LYS A 87 -12.37 -12.28 13.32
CA LYS A 87 -13.58 -11.44 13.33
C LYS A 87 -13.73 -10.68 14.65
N GLU A 88 -13.31 -11.26 15.78
CA GLU A 88 -13.29 -10.56 17.07
C GLU A 88 -12.06 -9.66 17.22
N ALA A 89 -10.90 -10.06 16.67
CA ALA A 89 -9.73 -9.17 16.57
C ALA A 89 -10.00 -7.94 15.66
N TRP A 90 -10.75 -8.09 14.56
CA TRP A 90 -11.16 -6.97 13.70
C TRP A 90 -12.23 -6.06 14.32
N ALA A 91 -13.00 -6.53 15.30
CA ALA A 91 -13.97 -5.71 16.01
C ALA A 91 -13.31 -4.75 17.03
N PHE A 92 -12.08 -5.03 17.46
CA PHE A 92 -11.27 -4.15 18.33
C PHE A 92 -10.21 -3.33 17.59
N HIS A 93 -10.04 -3.53 16.27
CA HIS A 93 -9.22 -2.66 15.45
C HIS A 93 -9.96 -1.35 15.18
N HIS A 94 -9.74 -0.38 16.08
CA HIS A 94 -9.59 1.01 15.68
C HIS A 94 -8.90 1.02 14.32
N ILE A 95 -9.59 1.41 13.24
CA ILE A 95 -8.93 1.67 11.97
C ILE A 95 -7.79 2.62 12.32
N PRO A 96 -6.52 2.18 12.26
CA PRO A 96 -5.42 3.01 12.73
C PRO A 96 -5.55 4.33 12.00
N ARG A 97 -5.57 5.43 12.77
CA ARG A 97 -5.61 6.77 12.18
C ARG A 97 -4.55 6.79 11.09
N ARG A 98 -5.02 6.89 9.83
CA ARG A 98 -4.15 6.75 8.66
C ARG A 98 -3.13 7.88 8.61
N PHE A 99 -3.43 8.99 9.29
CA PHE A 99 -2.55 10.11 9.47
C PHE A 99 -2.35 10.41 10.96
N THR A 100 -1.16 10.89 11.30
CA THR A 100 -0.88 11.45 12.62
C THR A 100 -1.75 12.69 12.85
N PRO A 101 -2.07 13.05 14.11
CA PRO A 101 -2.83 14.28 14.41
C PRO A 101 -2.21 15.54 13.79
N ARG A 102 -0.87 15.59 13.69
CA ARG A 102 -0.14 16.69 13.05
C ARG A 102 -0.41 16.76 11.53
N GLN A 103 -0.46 15.62 10.85
CA GLN A 103 -0.81 15.55 9.43
C GLN A 103 -2.28 15.92 9.20
N GLU A 104 -3.21 15.44 10.05
CA GLU A 104 -4.62 15.84 10.00
C GLU A 104 -4.76 17.37 10.10
N GLU A 105 -4.04 18.00 11.02
CA GLU A 105 -4.05 19.45 11.19
C GLU A 105 -3.48 20.19 9.98
N ARG A 106 -2.39 19.68 9.39
CA ARG A 106 -1.85 20.21 8.14
C ARG A 106 -2.89 20.16 7.02
N HIS A 107 -3.58 19.03 6.85
CA HIS A 107 -4.63 18.90 5.83
C HIS A 107 -5.79 19.88 6.08
N ARG A 108 -6.21 20.09 7.34
CA ARG A 108 -7.25 21.09 7.65
C ARG A 108 -6.83 22.51 7.24
N LYS A 109 -5.58 22.89 7.50
CA LYS A 109 -5.04 24.19 7.08
C LYS A 109 -5.01 24.32 5.56
N GLN A 110 -4.62 23.26 4.84
CA GLN A 110 -4.67 23.23 3.37
C GLN A 110 -6.09 23.39 2.84
N VAL A 111 -7.07 22.66 3.41
CA VAL A 111 -8.49 22.81 3.03
C VAL A 111 -8.97 24.24 3.27
N ALA A 112 -8.67 24.83 4.43
CA ALA A 112 -9.03 26.21 4.73
C ALA A 112 -8.39 27.21 3.75
N TYR A 113 -7.10 27.03 3.43
CA TYR A 113 -6.37 27.82 2.45
C TYR A 113 -7.01 27.76 1.05
N CYS A 114 -7.36 26.56 0.59
CA CYS A 114 -8.04 26.33 -0.69
C CYS A 114 -9.46 26.92 -0.70
N LYS A 115 -10.19 26.84 0.42
CA LYS A 115 -11.55 27.39 0.56
C LYS A 115 -11.58 28.91 0.44
N GLY A 116 -10.54 29.61 0.92
CA GLY A 116 -10.40 31.06 0.70
C GLY A 116 -10.16 31.46 -0.76
N ARG A 117 -9.90 30.49 -1.65
CA ARG A 117 -9.49 30.70 -3.06
C ARG A 117 -10.37 29.96 -4.05
N LEU A 118 -11.64 29.66 -3.71
CA LEU A 118 -12.53 28.89 -4.58
C LEU A 118 -12.65 29.48 -5.99
N GLY A 119 -12.60 30.81 -6.15
CA GLY A 119 -12.63 31.48 -7.46
C GLY A 119 -11.43 31.20 -8.37
N ARG A 120 -10.34 30.64 -7.83
CA ARG A 120 -9.12 30.25 -8.57
C ARG A 120 -9.02 28.76 -8.85
N LEU A 121 -9.96 27.97 -8.32
CA LEU A 121 -10.00 26.53 -8.50
C LEU A 121 -10.88 26.16 -9.69
N SER A 122 -10.51 25.11 -10.41
CA SER A 122 -11.37 24.50 -11.42
C SER A 122 -12.65 23.95 -10.78
N ARG A 123 -13.72 23.76 -11.58
CA ARG A 123 -15.00 23.22 -11.07
C ARG A 123 -14.83 21.88 -10.35
N ARG A 124 -13.95 21.00 -10.87
CA ARG A 124 -13.64 19.70 -10.27
C ARG A 124 -12.98 19.84 -8.89
N GLU A 125 -11.99 20.73 -8.77
CA GLU A 125 -11.31 21.00 -7.50
C GLU A 125 -12.25 21.65 -6.49
N GLN A 126 -13.12 22.58 -6.94
CA GLN A 126 -14.14 23.18 -6.07
C GLN A 126 -15.06 22.11 -5.48
N THR A 127 -15.58 21.19 -6.31
CA THR A 127 -16.39 20.07 -5.84
C THR A 127 -15.65 19.20 -4.84
N PHE A 128 -14.37 18.90 -5.12
CA PHE A 128 -13.52 18.15 -4.22
C PHE A 128 -13.34 18.84 -2.86
N ILE A 129 -12.92 20.11 -2.85
CA ILE A 129 -12.72 20.88 -1.62
C ILE A 129 -14.02 21.00 -0.81
N ARG A 130 -15.16 21.21 -1.48
CA ARG A 130 -16.49 21.23 -0.81
C ARG A 130 -16.83 19.87 -0.20
N GLY A 131 -16.50 18.78 -0.89
CA GLY A 131 -16.75 17.42 -0.41
C GLY A 131 -15.91 17.04 0.81
N ILE A 132 -14.65 17.49 0.88
CA ILE A 132 -13.76 17.17 2.01
C ILE A 132 -13.83 18.17 3.16
N SER A 133 -14.29 19.39 2.95
CA SER A 133 -14.42 20.41 3.99
C SER A 133 -15.24 20.01 5.22
N PRO A 134 -16.35 19.23 5.13
CA PRO A 134 -17.09 18.81 6.31
C PRO A 134 -16.50 17.56 7.00
N LEU A 135 -15.52 16.90 6.39
CA LEU A 135 -14.96 15.67 6.94
C LEU A 135 -14.18 15.98 8.23
N ARG A 136 -14.64 15.41 9.35
CA ARG A 136 -13.90 15.42 10.63
C ARG A 136 -12.90 14.27 10.77
N GLY A 137 -12.90 13.34 9.81
CA GLY A 137 -12.06 12.14 9.79
C GLY A 137 -10.84 12.25 8.89
N ASN A 138 -10.12 11.13 8.78
CA ASN A 138 -8.94 11.02 7.95
C ASN A 138 -9.28 11.02 6.47
N LEU A 139 -8.58 11.85 5.69
CA LEU A 139 -8.55 11.73 4.25
C LEU A 139 -7.98 10.36 3.85
N SER A 140 -8.27 9.89 2.64
CA SER A 140 -7.47 8.84 2.04
C SER A 140 -6.11 9.41 1.56
N TYR A 141 -5.10 8.56 1.37
CA TYR A 141 -3.80 8.99 0.82
C TYR A 141 -3.96 9.73 -0.51
N ALA A 142 -4.73 9.17 -1.45
CA ALA A 142 -5.00 9.81 -2.73
C ALA A 142 -5.71 11.17 -2.58
N GLN A 143 -6.59 11.33 -1.59
CA GLN A 143 -7.23 12.63 -1.31
C GLN A 143 -6.23 13.63 -0.73
N ALA A 144 -5.36 13.19 0.18
CA ALA A 144 -4.32 14.03 0.77
C ALA A 144 -3.30 14.49 -0.28
N ASP A 145 -2.83 13.58 -1.14
CA ASP A 145 -1.92 13.90 -2.25
C ASP A 145 -2.56 14.89 -3.22
N TRP A 146 -3.83 14.68 -3.56
CA TRP A 146 -4.52 15.59 -4.46
C TRP A 146 -4.73 16.97 -3.82
N LEU A 147 -5.05 17.02 -2.53
CA LEU A 147 -5.14 18.28 -1.77
C LEU A 147 -3.79 19.02 -1.74
N ALA A 148 -2.68 18.29 -1.54
CA ALA A 148 -1.34 18.87 -1.58
C ALA A 148 -1.03 19.49 -2.95
N ALA A 149 -1.28 18.76 -4.04
CA ALA A 149 -1.06 19.25 -5.40
C ALA A 149 -1.87 20.53 -5.72
N ILE A 150 -3.13 20.60 -5.26
CA ILE A 150 -3.96 21.81 -5.41
C ILE A 150 -3.35 22.99 -4.63
N THR A 151 -2.88 22.73 -3.40
CA THR A 151 -2.29 23.76 -2.53
C THR A 151 -1.01 24.31 -3.14
N ASP A 152 -0.09 23.45 -3.56
CA ASP A 152 1.20 23.84 -4.13
C ASP A 152 1.02 24.71 -5.38
N ARG A 153 0.08 24.34 -6.25
CA ARG A 153 -0.27 25.13 -7.45
C ARG A 153 -0.81 26.51 -7.09
N LEU A 154 -1.70 26.60 -6.09
CA LEU A 154 -2.26 27.87 -5.65
C LEU A 154 -1.21 28.79 -5.02
N GLU A 155 -0.31 28.20 -4.22
CA GLU A 155 0.82 28.91 -3.61
C GLU A 155 1.79 29.43 -4.66
N GLY A 156 2.18 28.60 -5.63
CA GLY A 156 3.07 29.02 -6.72
C GLY A 156 2.53 30.25 -7.47
N ALA A 157 1.25 30.20 -7.84
CA ALA A 157 0.61 31.31 -8.53
C ALA A 157 0.30 32.53 -7.61
N ASP A 158 0.32 32.38 -6.28
CA ASP A 158 0.30 33.53 -5.36
C ASP A 158 1.69 34.16 -5.22
N ARG A 159 2.75 33.36 -5.15
CA ARG A 159 4.15 33.85 -5.13
C ARG A 159 4.48 34.61 -6.40
N GLU A 160 4.09 34.08 -7.56
CA GLU A 160 4.28 34.75 -8.85
C GLU A 160 3.60 36.13 -8.88
N ARG A 161 2.36 36.23 -8.37
CA ARG A 161 1.65 37.52 -8.33
C ARG A 161 2.19 38.48 -7.29
N ALA A 162 2.67 37.98 -6.15
CA ALA A 162 3.38 38.82 -5.18
C ALA A 162 4.65 39.40 -5.81
N PHE A 163 5.44 38.56 -6.48
CA PHE A 163 6.64 38.96 -7.21
C PHE A 163 6.34 40.08 -8.22
N TRP A 164 5.32 39.93 -9.06
CA TRP A 164 4.95 40.97 -10.03
C TRP A 164 4.42 42.27 -9.41
N ARG A 165 3.81 42.22 -8.21
CA ARG A 165 3.37 43.44 -7.49
C ARG A 165 4.53 44.24 -6.89
N GLU A 166 5.62 43.57 -6.57
CA GLU A 166 6.79 44.16 -5.93
C GLU A 166 7.79 44.75 -6.94
N GLN A 167 7.55 44.65 -8.24
CA GLN A 167 8.38 45.26 -9.28
C GLN A 167 7.85 46.68 -9.60
N PRO A 168 8.47 47.76 -9.05
CA PRO A 168 8.08 49.12 -9.39
C PRO A 168 8.48 49.44 -10.84
N GLY A 169 7.50 49.70 -11.71
CA GLY A 169 7.76 50.26 -13.06
C GLY A 169 6.95 49.70 -14.24
N TRP A 170 5.96 48.84 -14.02
CA TRP A 170 5.12 48.25 -15.08
C TRP A 170 3.63 48.64 -15.00
N ALA A 171 3.31 49.76 -14.36
CA ALA A 171 1.98 50.39 -14.40
C ALA A 171 2.04 51.65 -15.27
#